data_AF-A0A656JN98-F1
#
_entry.id   AF-A0A656JN98-F1
#
_cell.length_a   1.000
_cell.length_b   1.000
_cell.length_c   1.000
_cell.angle_alpha   90.00
_cell.angle_beta   90.00
_cell.angle_gamma   90.00
#
_symmetry.space_group_name_H-M   'P 1'
#
loop_
_entity.id
_entity.type
_entity.pdbx_description
1 polymer ?
#
loop_
_entity_poly.entity_id
_entity_poly.type
_entity_poly.pdbx_seq_one_letter_code
_entity_poly.pdbx_strand_id
1 'polypeptide(L)'
;RQPLSAEVMRARKAEEFERLRHDYRQMRDEQWAGDKRFDGWVNSPMNNAKLLPFGLYDQWVPAFTALFRQVDGDWQAFYQAV
;
A
#
# COMPACT_ATOMS: atom_id res chain seq x y z
N ARG A 1 26.03 -8.18 5.72
CA ARG A 1 25.76 -7.56 4.39
C ARG A 1 25.93 -6.06 4.54
N GLN A 2 26.75 -5.40 3.71
CA GLN A 2 26.79 -3.95 3.69
C GLN A 2 25.48 -3.40 3.08
N PRO A 3 24.95 -2.27 3.57
CA PRO A 3 23.76 -1.65 3.00
C PRO A 3 24.01 -1.21 1.56
N LEU A 4 22.98 -1.31 0.72
CA LEU A 4 23.03 -0.83 -0.65
C LEU A 4 23.18 0.70 -0.66
N SER A 5 23.84 1.25 -1.70
CA SER A 5 23.84 2.70 -1.90
C SER A 5 22.42 3.20 -2.19
N ALA A 6 22.17 4.47 -1.86
CA ALA A 6 20.86 5.09 -2.12
C ALA A 6 20.48 5.06 -3.61
N GLU A 7 21.45 5.19 -4.50
CA GLU A 7 21.24 5.09 -5.94
C GLU A 7 20.78 3.70 -6.36
N VAL A 8 21.47 2.65 -5.89
CA VAL A 8 21.09 1.26 -6.16
C VAL A 8 19.71 0.94 -5.58
N MET A 9 19.38 1.44 -4.39
CA MET A 9 18.05 1.27 -3.81
C MET A 9 16.96 1.93 -4.67
N ARG A 10 17.20 3.13 -5.22
CA ARG A 10 16.23 3.81 -6.10
C ARG A 10 16.04 3.07 -7.41
N ALA A 11 17.13 2.61 -8.04
CA ALA A 11 17.07 1.85 -9.28
C ALA A 11 16.28 0.55 -9.10
N ARG A 12 16.64 -0.26 -8.10
CA ARG A 12 15.91 -1.50 -7.79
C ARG A 12 14.45 -1.25 -7.44
N LYS A 13 14.15 -0.21 -6.68
CA LYS A 13 12.75 0.15 -6.36
C LYS A 13 11.94 0.46 -7.63
N ALA A 14 12.53 1.13 -8.61
CA ALA A 14 11.86 1.39 -9.89
C ALA A 14 11.59 0.09 -10.65
N GLU A 15 12.58 -0.81 -10.71
CA GLU A 15 12.43 -2.15 -11.31
C GLU A 15 11.30 -2.95 -10.65
N GLU A 16 11.19 -2.92 -9.32
CA GLU A 16 10.12 -3.60 -8.60
C GLU A 16 8.73 -3.03 -8.91
N PHE A 17 8.61 -1.73 -9.12
CA PHE A 17 7.35 -1.15 -9.56
C PHE A 17 7.00 -1.57 -10.98
N GLU A 18 7.96 -1.67 -11.90
CA GLU A 18 7.66 -2.18 -13.24
C GLU A 18 7.23 -3.65 -13.22
N ARG A 19 7.87 -4.48 -12.38
CA ARG A 19 7.42 -5.87 -12.17
C ARG A 19 5.99 -5.91 -11.64
N LEU A 20 5.68 -5.14 -10.60
CA LEU A 20 4.32 -5.05 -10.07
C LEU A 20 3.29 -4.71 -11.17
N ARG A 21 3.61 -3.75 -12.05
CA ARG A 21 2.70 -3.38 -13.14
C ARG A 21 2.57 -4.49 -14.19
N HIS A 22 3.63 -5.25 -14.44
CA HIS A 22 3.57 -6.42 -15.31
C HIS A 22 2.65 -7.50 -14.73
N ASP A 23 2.90 -7.90 -13.48
CA ASP A 23 2.11 -8.94 -12.80
C ASP A 23 0.63 -8.54 -12.70
N TYR A 24 0.36 -7.25 -12.43
CA TYR A 24 -1.00 -6.71 -12.45
C TYR A 24 -1.68 -6.90 -13.81
N ARG A 25 -1.01 -6.57 -14.92
CA ARG A 25 -1.61 -6.70 -16.26
C ARG A 25 -1.94 -8.16 -16.58
N GLN A 26 -1.05 -9.09 -16.24
CA GLN A 26 -1.29 -10.52 -16.43
C GLN A 26 -2.53 -10.97 -15.64
N MET A 27 -2.58 -10.68 -14.34
CA MET A 27 -3.74 -11.01 -13.50
C MET A 27 -5.03 -10.37 -14.00
N ARG A 28 -4.98 -9.07 -14.38
CA ARG A 28 -6.13 -8.33 -14.91
C ARG A 28 -6.70 -9.00 -16.15
N ASP A 29 -5.84 -9.32 -17.11
CA ASP A 29 -6.25 -9.82 -18.41
C ASP A 29 -6.67 -11.31 -18.35
N GLU A 30 -6.01 -12.11 -17.51
CA GLU A 30 -6.26 -13.56 -17.41
C GLU A 30 -7.36 -13.91 -16.40
N GLN A 31 -7.38 -13.28 -15.23
CA GLN A 31 -8.25 -13.69 -14.11
C GLN A 31 -9.47 -12.78 -13.97
N TRP A 32 -9.37 -11.52 -14.40
CA TRP A 32 -10.45 -10.52 -14.23
C TRP A 32 -11.10 -10.15 -15.57
N ALA A 33 -10.89 -10.96 -16.61
CA ALA A 33 -11.45 -10.74 -17.95
C ALA A 33 -11.17 -9.34 -18.53
N GLY A 34 -10.02 -8.75 -18.17
CA GLY A 34 -9.62 -7.43 -18.62
C GLY A 34 -10.28 -6.26 -17.88
N ASP A 35 -10.85 -6.46 -16.68
CA ASP A 35 -11.42 -5.37 -15.87
C ASP A 35 -10.37 -4.32 -15.48
N LYS A 36 -10.51 -3.10 -16.00
CA LYS A 36 -9.56 -1.99 -15.87
C LYS A 36 -9.80 -1.08 -14.66
N ARG A 37 -10.71 -1.44 -13.74
CA ARG A 37 -11.07 -0.57 -12.60
C ARG A 37 -9.88 -0.07 -11.76
N PHE A 38 -8.75 -0.78 -11.74
CA PHE A 38 -7.55 -0.39 -11.01
C PHE A 38 -6.43 0.22 -11.87
N ASP A 39 -6.61 0.35 -13.19
CA ASP A 39 -5.56 0.85 -14.10
C ASP A 39 -5.04 2.23 -13.66
N GLY A 40 -5.95 3.14 -13.28
CA GLY A 40 -5.59 4.48 -12.82
C GLY A 40 -4.76 4.45 -11.52
N TRP A 41 -5.05 3.51 -10.62
CA TRP A 41 -4.30 3.37 -9.37
C TRP A 41 -2.92 2.74 -9.60
N VAL A 42 -2.83 1.66 -10.37
CA VAL A 42 -1.55 0.95 -10.63
C VAL A 42 -0.57 1.80 -11.44
N ASN A 43 -1.06 2.60 -12.39
CA ASN A 43 -0.21 3.36 -13.31
C ASN A 43 0.10 4.79 -12.84
N SER A 44 -0.54 5.29 -11.78
CA SER A 44 -0.16 6.57 -11.16
C SER A 44 1.13 6.44 -10.34
N PRO A 45 1.80 7.55 -9.97
CA PRO A 45 3.05 7.51 -9.21
C PRO A 45 2.96 6.57 -7.99
N MET A 46 3.98 5.71 -7.84
CA MET A 46 4.04 4.69 -6.79
C MET A 46 5.06 5.09 -5.73
N ASN A 47 4.69 4.92 -4.47
CA ASN A 47 5.54 5.13 -3.31
C ASN A 47 5.12 4.17 -2.18
N ASN A 48 5.84 4.18 -1.07
CA ASN A 48 5.56 3.25 0.03
C ASN A 48 4.19 3.54 0.68
N ALA A 49 3.79 4.81 0.81
CA ALA A 49 2.53 5.21 1.44
C ALA A 49 1.31 4.65 0.70
N LYS A 50 1.37 4.58 -0.63
CA LYS A 50 0.30 4.01 -1.46
C LYS A 50 0.15 2.49 -1.33
N LEU A 51 1.22 1.81 -0.90
CA LEU A 51 1.23 0.36 -0.66
C LEU A 51 0.86 0.00 0.78
N LEU A 52 0.95 0.94 1.73
CA LEU A 52 0.68 0.69 3.15
C LEU A 52 -0.67 0.02 3.46
N PRO A 53 -1.76 0.32 2.75
CA PRO A 53 -3.02 -0.40 2.96
C PRO A 53 -2.88 -1.92 2.77
N PHE A 54 -2.12 -2.37 1.75
CA PHE A 54 -2.06 -3.76 1.28
C PHE A 54 -1.12 -4.71 2.05
N GLY A 55 -1.07 -4.62 3.38
CA GLY A 55 -0.36 -5.65 4.16
C GLY A 55 0.11 -5.24 5.55
N LEU A 56 0.03 -3.95 5.89
CA LEU A 56 0.42 -3.46 7.21
C LEU A 56 -0.72 -2.78 7.95
N TYR A 57 -1.57 -2.00 7.29
CA TYR A 57 -2.63 -1.27 8.00
C TYR A 57 -3.91 -2.09 8.21
N ASP A 58 -4.31 -2.94 7.26
CA ASP A 58 -5.56 -3.70 7.35
C ASP A 58 -5.61 -4.60 8.60
N GLN A 59 -4.48 -5.18 9.01
CA GLN A 59 -4.40 -5.98 10.23
C GLN A 59 -4.63 -5.17 11.53
N TRP A 60 -4.36 -3.86 11.51
CA TRP A 60 -4.51 -2.98 12.67
C TRP A 60 -5.85 -2.24 12.70
N VAL A 61 -6.62 -2.28 11.61
CA VAL A 61 -7.97 -1.68 11.56
C VAL A 61 -8.85 -2.13 12.74
N PRO A 62 -8.89 -3.42 13.14
CA PRO A 62 -9.65 -3.83 14.32
C PRO A 62 -9.15 -3.19 15.62
N ALA A 63 -7.83 -3.05 15.79
CA ALA A 63 -7.23 -2.44 16.97
C ALA A 63 -7.51 -0.94 17.05
N PHE A 64 -7.36 -0.20 15.94
CA PHE A 64 -7.71 1.22 15.88
C PHE A 64 -9.21 1.44 16.08
N THR A 65 -10.06 0.56 15.55
CA THR A 65 -11.52 0.63 15.78
C THR A 65 -11.85 0.44 17.26
N ALA A 66 -11.18 -0.49 17.95
CA ALA A 66 -11.37 -0.70 19.38
C ALA A 66 -10.94 0.53 20.20
N LEU A 67 -9.79 1.12 19.88
CA LEU A 67 -9.30 2.34 20.52
C LEU A 67 -10.24 3.54 20.29
N PHE A 68 -10.75 3.71 19.06
CA PHE A 68 -11.70 4.78 18.73
C PHE A 68 -13.01 4.66 19.53
N ARG A 69 -13.48 3.42 19.77
CA ARG A 69 -14.64 3.16 20.63
C ARG A 69 -14.36 3.44 22.10
N GLN A 70 -13.14 3.22 22.59
CA GLN A 70 -12.76 3.50 23.98
C GLN A 70 -12.76 5.00 24.30
N VAL A 71 -12.57 5.85 23.29
CA VAL A 71 -12.64 7.31 23.42
C VAL A 71 -13.98 7.88 22.94
N ASP A 72 -15.04 7.07 22.95
CA ASP A 72 -16.41 7.46 22.58
C ASP A 72 -16.55 8.12 21.19
N GLY A 73 -15.66 7.77 20.26
CA GLY A 73 -15.65 8.34 18.92
C GLY A 73 -15.09 9.76 18.82
N ASP A 74 -14.38 10.24 19.84
CA ASP A 74 -13.66 11.52 19.81
C ASP A 74 -12.37 11.38 18.98
N TRP A 75 -12.32 12.05 17.84
CA TRP A 75 -11.16 12.05 16.96
C TRP A 75 -9.91 12.68 17.58
N GLN A 76 -10.05 13.74 18.36
CA GLN A 76 -8.91 14.41 18.99
C GLN A 76 -8.29 13.54 20.08
N ALA A 77 -9.11 12.90 20.91
CA ALA A 77 -8.64 11.94 21.91
C ALA A 77 -8.04 10.69 21.26
N PHE A 78 -8.64 10.20 20.18
CA PHE A 78 -8.09 9.07 19.41
C PHE A 78 -6.69 9.38 18.86
N TYR A 79 -6.49 10.55 18.23
CA TYR A 79 -5.18 10.94 17.70
C TYR A 79 -4.11 11.14 18.80
N GLN A 80 -4.51 11.43 20.04
CA GLN A 80 -3.58 11.50 21.16
C GLN A 80 -3.18 10.10 21.68
N ALA A 81 -3.98 9.07 21.40
CA ALA A 81 -3.79 7.72 21.90
C ALA A 81 -3.08 6.77 20.91
N VAL A 82 -2.86 7.20 19.65
CA VAL A 82 -2.16 6.48 18.58
C VAL A 82 -0.74 7.00 18.41
#